data_AF-A0A8J5FMB9-F1
#
_entry.id   AF-A0A8J5FMB9-F1
#
_cell.length_a   1.000
_cell.length_b   1.000
_cell.length_c   1.000
_cell.angle_alpha   90.00
_cell.angle_beta   90.00
_cell.angle_gamma   90.00
#
_symmetry.space_group_name_H-M   'P 1'
#
loop_
_entity.id
_entity.type
_entity.pdbx_description
1 polymer ?
#
loop_
_entity_poly.entity_id
_entity_poly.type
_entity_poly.pdbx_seq_one_letter_code
_entity_poly.pdbx_strand_id
1 'polypeptide(L)'
;MAWLFQPSHSLLSLLLFLLFPHSLASSKKQSAAARKDDIPFIKCQVCEKIAHQIIHQVKQKEAQISPKEISGFQIIEIAENICNLKKDESDWILQIDLVEKGYKLEVCGGTQLSRS
;
A
#
# COMPACT_ATOMS: atom_id res chain seq x y z
N MET A 1 52.49 9.79 -36.60
CA MET A 1 51.15 9.75 -37.20
C MET A 1 50.21 9.03 -36.23
N ALA A 2 49.38 9.86 -35.61
CA ALA A 2 48.17 9.59 -34.84
C ALA A 2 47.89 8.14 -34.37
N TRP A 3 48.17 7.87 -33.09
CA TRP A 3 47.33 6.99 -32.28
C TRP A 3 46.53 7.88 -31.34
N LEU A 4 45.40 8.37 -31.85
CA LEU A 4 44.43 9.13 -31.07
C LEU A 4 43.80 8.20 -30.05
N PHE A 5 44.13 8.44 -28.78
CA PHE A 5 43.25 8.43 -27.62
C PHE A 5 41.84 7.90 -27.93
N GLN A 6 41.54 6.64 -27.62
CA GLN A 6 40.16 6.13 -27.58
C GLN A 6 39.49 6.73 -26.33
N PRO A 7 38.56 7.68 -26.46
CA PRO A 7 37.77 8.09 -25.33
C PRO A 7 36.54 7.16 -25.24
N SER A 8 36.09 6.98 -24.02
CA SER A 8 34.67 7.11 -23.71
C SER A 8 33.63 6.12 -24.26
N HIS A 9 33.92 4.86 -24.60
CA HIS A 9 32.82 3.90 -24.84
C HIS A 9 31.95 3.68 -23.58
N SER A 10 32.59 3.63 -22.40
CA SER A 10 31.89 3.47 -21.12
C SER A 10 31.19 4.76 -20.66
N LEU A 11 31.76 5.93 -20.98
CA LEU A 11 31.17 7.23 -20.64
C LEU A 11 29.98 7.57 -21.57
N LEU A 12 30.06 7.19 -22.85
CA LEU A 12 28.96 7.35 -23.81
C LEU A 12 27.74 6.51 -23.42
N SER A 13 27.97 5.29 -22.91
CA SER A 13 26.89 4.44 -22.39
C SER A 13 26.24 5.03 -21.13
N LEU A 14 27.03 5.57 -20.20
CA LEU A 14 26.52 6.20 -18.97
C LEU A 14 25.71 7.48 -19.26
N LEU A 15 26.13 8.28 -20.25
CA LEU A 15 25.39 9.46 -20.71
C LEU A 15 24.05 9.10 -21.34
N LEU A 16 23.95 7.96 -22.03
CA LEU A 16 22.70 7.49 -22.66
C LEU A 16 21.64 7.10 -21.62
N PHE A 17 22.04 6.55 -20.47
CA PHE A 17 21.13 6.24 -19.35
C PHE A 17 20.61 7.49 -18.63
N LEU A 18 21.38 8.58 -18.61
CA LEU A 18 20.99 9.86 -18.00
C LEU A 18 20.06 10.70 -18.89
N LEU A 19 20.04 10.43 -20.20
CA LEU A 19 19.18 11.10 -21.18
C LEU A 19 17.81 10.42 -21.35
N PHE A 20 17.62 9.22 -20.78
CA PHE A 20 16.32 8.60 -20.71
C PHE A 20 15.54 9.18 -19.53
N PRO A 21 14.49 10.00 -19.77
CA PRO A 21 13.58 10.34 -18.72
C PRO A 21 12.97 9.03 -18.26
N HIS A 22 13.38 8.55 -17.09
CA HIS A 22 12.67 7.52 -16.38
C HIS A 22 11.32 8.16 -16.09
N SER A 23 10.33 7.88 -16.94
CA SER A 23 8.94 8.23 -16.69
C SER A 23 8.55 7.49 -15.42
N LEU A 24 8.81 8.14 -14.27
CA LEU A 24 8.14 7.89 -13.03
C LEU A 24 6.70 8.32 -13.28
N ALA A 25 5.96 7.45 -13.98
CA ALA A 25 4.52 7.49 -14.00
C ALA A 25 4.11 7.29 -12.55
N SER A 26 3.97 8.40 -11.82
CA SER A 26 3.26 8.44 -10.55
C SER A 26 1.83 8.09 -10.91
N SER A 27 1.53 6.80 -10.86
CA SER A 27 0.18 6.28 -11.04
C SER A 27 -0.62 6.86 -9.88
N LYS A 28 -1.35 7.96 -10.13
CA LYS A 28 -2.24 8.53 -9.13
C LYS A 28 -3.16 7.40 -8.70
N LYS A 29 -3.04 6.96 -7.45
CA LYS A 29 -3.82 5.86 -6.89
C LYS A 29 -5.30 6.21 -7.03
N GLN A 30 -5.94 5.68 -8.07
CA GLN A 30 -7.31 6.00 -8.39
C GLN A 30 -8.18 5.15 -7.49
N SER A 31 -8.79 5.80 -6.51
CA SER A 31 -9.72 5.15 -5.60
C SER A 31 -10.99 4.79 -6.35
N ALA A 32 -11.28 3.50 -6.48
CA ALA A 32 -12.62 3.04 -6.83
C ALA A 32 -13.60 3.52 -5.74
N ALA A 33 -14.83 3.85 -6.14
CA ALA A 33 -15.86 4.23 -5.18
C ALA A 33 -16.30 3.00 -4.37
N ALA A 34 -16.40 3.15 -3.05
CA ALA A 34 -16.92 2.09 -2.19
C ALA A 34 -18.39 1.79 -2.52
N ARG A 35 -18.75 0.50 -2.56
CA ARG A 35 -20.13 0.05 -2.71
C ARG A 35 -20.89 0.34 -1.41
N LYS A 36 -21.89 1.22 -1.48
CA LYS A 36 -22.69 1.58 -0.30
C LYS A 36 -23.71 0.52 0.06
N ASP A 37 -24.10 -0.30 -0.91
CA ASP A 37 -25.06 -1.40 -0.72
C ASP A 37 -24.53 -2.46 0.26
N ASP A 38 -23.21 -2.51 0.46
CA ASP A 38 -22.55 -3.47 1.35
C ASP A 38 -22.52 -3.04 2.83
N ILE A 39 -22.88 -1.77 3.13
CA ILE A 39 -22.89 -1.21 4.50
C ILE A 39 -23.70 -2.06 5.49
N PRO A 40 -24.91 -2.57 5.16
CA PRO A 40 -25.70 -3.41 6.07
C PRO A 40 -25.03 -4.76 6.40
N PHE A 41 -24.05 -5.20 5.60
CA PHE A 41 -23.33 -6.46 5.80
C PHE A 41 -22.02 -6.27 6.58
N ILE A 42 -21.69 -5.04 7.00
CA ILE A 42 -20.58 -4.79 7.92
C ILE A 42 -20.93 -5.39 9.28
N LYS A 43 -20.29 -6.52 9.61
CA LYS A 43 -20.47 -7.26 10.86
C LYS A 43 -19.25 -7.10 11.78
N CYS A 44 -19.36 -7.62 13.00
CA CYS A 44 -18.28 -7.58 14.01
C CYS A 44 -16.93 -8.09 13.48
N GLN A 45 -16.94 -9.07 12.59
CA GLN A 45 -15.70 -9.63 12.02
C GLN A 45 -14.99 -8.61 11.12
N VAL A 46 -15.70 -7.71 10.42
CA VAL A 46 -15.09 -6.61 9.66
C VAL A 46 -14.40 -5.64 10.62
N CYS A 47 -15.10 -5.27 11.71
CA CYS A 47 -14.54 -4.44 12.77
C CYS A 47 -13.29 -5.08 13.42
N GLU A 48 -13.30 -6.40 13.63
CA GLU A 48 -12.15 -7.15 14.14
C GLU A 48 -10.95 -7.04 13.19
N LYS A 49 -11.15 -7.18 11.87
CA LYS A 49 -10.08 -7.00 10.89
C LYS A 49 -9.51 -5.59 10.92
N ILE A 50 -10.35 -4.57 10.99
CA ILE A 50 -9.90 -3.17 11.10
C ILE A 50 -9.09 -2.98 12.39
N ALA A 51 -9.59 -3.46 13.54
CA ALA A 51 -8.89 -3.35 14.82
C ALA A 51 -7.52 -4.04 14.79
N HIS A 52 -7.44 -5.24 14.20
CA HIS A 52 -6.18 -5.96 14.03
C HIS A 52 -5.16 -5.15 13.22
N GLN A 53 -5.61 -4.51 12.14
CA GLN A 53 -4.75 -3.72 11.28
C GLN A 53 -4.28 -2.42 11.95
N ILE A 54 -5.14 -1.75 12.74
CA ILE A 54 -4.74 -0.60 13.56
C ILE A 54 -3.63 -1.02 14.55
N ILE A 55 -3.85 -2.10 15.31
CA ILE A 55 -2.87 -2.59 16.29
C ILE A 55 -1.55 -2.95 15.61
N HIS A 56 -1.61 -3.62 14.45
CA HIS A 56 -0.43 -3.99 13.69
C HIS A 56 0.38 -2.76 13.27
N GLN A 57 -0.26 -1.76 12.70
CA GLN A 57 0.42 -0.55 12.23
C GLN A 57 0.94 0.32 13.38
N VAL A 58 0.22 0.38 14.50
CA VAL A 58 0.71 1.01 15.75
C VAL A 58 2.00 0.34 16.21
N LYS A 59 2.04 -0.99 16.30
CA LYS A 59 3.25 -1.74 16.69
C LYS A 59 4.41 -1.53 15.70
N GLN A 60 4.12 -1.46 14.40
CA GLN A 60 5.13 -1.17 13.40
C GLN A 60 5.72 0.24 13.57
N LYS A 61 4.87 1.25 13.83
CA LYS A 61 5.33 2.62 14.07
C LYS A 61 6.12 2.71 15.37
N GLU A 62 5.67 2.07 16.44
CA GLU A 62 6.36 1.96 17.72
C GLU A 62 7.77 1.37 17.58
N ALA A 63 7.92 0.30 16.80
CA ALA A 63 9.22 -0.30 16.50
C ALA A 63 10.16 0.66 15.73
N GLN A 64 9.63 1.51 14.86
CA GLN A 64 10.42 2.49 14.08
C GLN A 64 10.90 3.68 14.91
N ILE A 65 10.14 4.09 15.93
CA ILE A 65 10.44 5.28 16.74
C ILE A 65 11.10 4.93 18.08
N SER A 66 11.31 3.65 18.37
CA SER A 66 11.96 3.17 19.58
C SER A 66 13.30 3.87 19.83
N PRO A 67 13.61 4.29 21.08
CA PRO A 67 12.91 3.99 22.33
C PRO A 67 11.76 4.95 22.69
N LYS A 68 11.38 5.86 21.79
CA LYS A 68 10.30 6.83 22.06
C LYS A 68 8.94 6.13 22.04
N GLU A 69 8.08 6.48 22.99
CA GLU A 69 6.69 6.01 22.99
C GLU A 69 5.86 6.68 21.90
N ILE A 70 4.96 5.91 21.30
CA ILE A 70 4.00 6.42 20.33
C ILE A 70 2.98 7.33 21.04
N SER A 71 2.70 8.49 20.45
CA SER A 71 1.73 9.42 21.04
C SER A 71 0.29 9.11 20.64
N GLY A 72 -0.68 9.57 21.44
CA GLY A 72 -2.10 9.45 21.10
C GLY A 72 -2.46 10.07 19.74
N PHE A 73 -1.85 11.20 19.38
CA PHE A 73 -2.04 11.82 18.05
C PHE A 73 -1.59 10.91 16.91
N GLN A 74 -0.47 10.19 17.08
CA GLN A 74 0.01 9.26 16.07
C GLN A 74 -0.88 8.02 15.93
N ILE A 75 -1.52 7.58 17.02
CA ILE A 75 -2.50 6.49 17.00
C ILE A 75 -3.77 6.93 16.26
N ILE A 76 -4.28 8.13 16.55
CA ILE A 76 -5.45 8.71 15.87
C ILE A 76 -5.18 8.85 14.37
N GLU A 77 -4.01 9.37 13.99
CA GLU A 77 -3.60 9.48 12.59
C GLU A 77 -3.63 8.14 11.85
N ILE A 78 -3.12 7.06 12.46
CA ILE A 78 -3.20 5.70 11.90
C ILE A 78 -4.67 5.28 11.73
N ALA A 79 -5.49 5.47 12.76
CA ALA A 79 -6.90 5.08 12.74
C ALA A 79 -7.72 5.83 11.68
N GLU A 80 -7.42 7.11 11.43
CA GLU A 80 -8.05 7.91 10.37
C GLU A 80 -7.57 7.51 8.98
N ASN A 81 -6.29 7.18 8.83
CA ASN A 81 -5.70 6.83 7.54
C ASN A 81 -6.03 5.41 7.08
N ILE A 82 -6.38 4.49 7.98
CA ILE A 82 -6.59 3.07 7.63
C ILE A 82 -7.72 2.85 6.62
N CYS A 83 -8.73 3.71 6.61
CA CYS A 83 -9.83 3.69 5.66
C CYS A 83 -9.64 4.67 4.48
N ASN A 84 -8.52 5.40 4.45
CA ASN A 84 -8.23 6.37 3.39
C ASN A 84 -7.41 5.70 2.28
N LEU A 85 -8.07 5.29 1.20
CA LEU A 85 -7.46 4.57 0.06
C LEU A 85 -6.27 5.29 -0.61
N LYS A 86 -6.01 6.56 -0.30
CA LYS A 86 -4.84 7.33 -0.77
C LYS A 86 -3.61 7.21 0.14
N LYS A 87 -3.74 6.54 1.27
CA LYS A 87 -2.73 6.38 2.31
C LYS A 87 -2.24 4.94 2.36
N ASP A 88 -0.98 4.76 2.69
CA ASP A 88 -0.33 3.44 2.69
C ASP A 88 -0.92 2.53 3.78
N GLU A 89 -1.38 3.14 4.88
CA GLU A 89 -2.12 2.49 5.97
C GLU A 89 -3.36 1.72 5.47
N SER A 90 -3.89 2.05 4.29
CA SER A 90 -5.07 1.41 3.71
C SER A 90 -4.76 0.34 2.66
N ASP A 91 -3.50 0.13 2.27
CA ASP A 91 -3.16 -0.74 1.13
C ASP A 91 -3.70 -2.16 1.25
N TRP A 92 -3.75 -2.67 2.47
CA TRP A 92 -4.26 -4.01 2.80
C TRP A 92 -5.74 -4.20 2.46
N ILE A 93 -6.55 -3.13 2.49
CA ILE A 93 -8.01 -3.24 2.38
C ILE A 93 -8.45 -3.68 0.98
N LEU A 94 -7.64 -3.39 -0.05
CA LEU A 94 -7.89 -3.78 -1.43
C LEU A 94 -7.44 -5.23 -1.72
N GLN A 95 -6.64 -5.81 -0.84
CA GLN A 95 -6.11 -7.17 -0.99
C GLN A 95 -6.98 -8.23 -0.31
N ILE A 96 -7.95 -7.79 0.49
CA ILE A 96 -8.82 -8.66 1.27
C ILE A 96 -10.22 -8.57 0.68
N ASP A 97 -10.68 -9.68 0.09
CA ASP A 97 -12.10 -9.90 -0.17
C ASP A 97 -12.68 -10.73 0.98
N LEU A 98 -13.76 -10.24 1.55
CA LEU A 98 -14.39 -10.81 2.74
C LEU A 98 -15.59 -11.65 2.30
N VAL A 99 -15.40 -12.96 2.22
CA VAL A 99 -16.50 -13.89 1.93
C VAL A 99 -17.10 -14.37 3.24
N GLU A 100 -18.40 -14.16 3.41
CA GLU A 100 -19.13 -14.70 4.56
C GLU A 100 -19.20 -16.23 4.47
N LYS A 101 -18.53 -16.94 5.39
CA LYS A 101 -18.73 -18.38 5.61
C LYS A 101 -19.25 -18.62 7.02
N GLY A 102 -20.57 -18.68 7.15
CA GLY A 102 -21.23 -18.86 8.45
C GLY A 102 -20.92 -17.71 9.42
N TYR A 103 -20.28 -18.01 10.55
CA TYR A 103 -19.92 -17.03 11.60
C TYR A 103 -18.44 -16.61 11.58
N LYS A 104 -17.71 -16.82 10.47
CA LYS A 104 -16.29 -16.42 10.38
C LYS A 104 -15.97 -15.79 9.03
N LEU A 105 -15.13 -14.76 9.05
CA LEU A 105 -14.57 -14.14 7.85
C LEU A 105 -13.35 -14.94 7.42
N GLU A 106 -13.40 -15.45 6.21
CA GLU A 106 -12.23 -15.97 5.53
C GLU A 106 -11.69 -14.90 4.58
N VAL A 107 -10.38 -14.68 4.64
CA VAL A 107 -9.67 -13.85 3.66
C VAL A 107 -9.44 -14.72 2.44
N CYS A 108 -10.22 -14.52 1.38
CA CYS A 108 -9.91 -15.12 0.09
C CYS A 108 -8.85 -14.23 -0.57
N GLY A 109 -7.64 -14.75 -0.79
CA GLY A 109 -6.59 -14.03 -1.52
C GLY A 109 -7.06 -13.64 -2.92
N GLY A 110 -6.59 -12.50 -3.43
CA GLY A 110 -7.00 -11.86 -4.68
C GLY A 110 -6.76 -12.67 -5.96
N THR A 111 -7.47 -13.79 -6.13
CA THR A 111 -7.55 -14.57 -7.38
C THR A 111 -8.93 -15.19 -7.54
N GLN A 112 -9.99 -14.46 -7.22
CA GLN A 112 -11.33 -14.79 -7.69
C GLN A 112 -12.12 -13.57 -8.17
N LEU A 113 -11.43 -12.71 -8.92
CA LEU A 113 -12.11 -11.81 -9.86
C LEU A 113 -12.41 -12.57 -11.17
N SER A 114 -13.16 -13.68 -11.07
CA SER A 114 -13.82 -14.30 -12.22
C SER A 114 -15.33 -14.11 -12.07
N ARG A 115 -15.76 -12.91 -12.48
CA ARG A 115 -16.99 -12.63 -13.23
C ARG A 115 -18.10 -13.70 -13.10
N SER A 116 -19.15 -13.37 -12.34
CA SER A 116 -20.54 -13.77 -12.61
C SER A 116 -21.44 -12.63 -12.19
#